data_AF-A5WF74-F1
#
_entry.id   AF-A5WF74-F1
#
_cell.length_a   1.000
_cell.length_b   1.000
_cell.length_c   1.000
_cell.angle_alpha   90.00
_cell.angle_beta   90.00
_cell.angle_gamma   90.00
#
_symmetry.space_group_name_H-M   'P 1'
#
loop_
_entity.id
_entity.type
_entity.pdbx_description
1 polymer ?
#
loop_
_entity_poly.entity_id
_entity_poly.type
_entity_poly.pdbx_seq_one_letter_code
_entity_poly.pdbx_strand_id
1 'polypeptide(L)'
;MATRTRKKTTPKTFKEAYQILKINAEELQNSNEPDIDNLMNTVEQSIAAYKVCQARIEAVQQALDAAFDEDGTTADLQKNADPALKPDAKTNSAQEIQTQVSEEDAE
;
A
#
# COMPACT_ATOMS: atom_id res chain seq x y z
N MET A 1 -34.09 0.87 32.20
CA MET A 1 -33.39 0.19 31.09
C MET A 1 -32.57 1.24 30.35
N ALA A 2 -31.24 1.19 30.39
CA ALA A 2 -30.37 2.17 29.71
C ALA A 2 -29.92 1.61 28.36
N THR A 3 -30.37 2.21 27.27
CA THR A 3 -29.95 1.87 25.90
C THR A 3 -28.58 2.48 25.63
N ARG A 4 -27.57 1.63 25.43
CA ARG A 4 -26.18 2.04 25.17
C ARG A 4 -26.05 2.39 23.68
N THR A 5 -26.09 3.68 23.36
CA THR A 5 -25.87 4.18 21.98
C THR A 5 -24.42 3.94 21.57
N ARG A 6 -24.18 3.10 20.55
CA ARG A 6 -22.85 2.97 19.92
C ARG A 6 -22.57 4.23 19.13
N LYS A 7 -21.60 5.02 19.58
CA LYS A 7 -21.06 6.15 18.83
C LYS A 7 -20.34 5.62 17.58
N LYS A 8 -20.71 6.07 16.38
CA LYS A 8 -19.95 5.79 15.15
C LYS A 8 -18.57 6.45 15.28
N THR A 9 -17.54 5.63 15.51
CA THR A 9 -16.14 6.07 15.57
C THR A 9 -15.49 5.93 14.21
N THR A 10 -14.87 7.01 13.72
CA THR A 10 -14.05 7.01 12.50
C THR A 10 -12.92 5.97 12.61
N PRO A 11 -12.70 5.13 11.58
CA PRO A 11 -11.62 4.13 11.61
C PRO A 11 -10.26 4.83 11.71
N LYS A 12 -9.36 4.28 12.54
CA LYS A 12 -8.04 4.90 12.79
C LYS A 12 -6.89 4.15 12.13
N THR A 13 -7.12 2.88 11.79
CA THR A 13 -6.12 1.98 11.22
C THR A 13 -6.45 1.64 9.76
N PHE A 14 -5.44 1.27 8.99
CA PHE A 14 -5.62 0.81 7.61
C PHE A 14 -6.58 -0.38 7.52
N LYS A 15 -6.41 -1.38 8.41
CA LYS A 15 -7.22 -2.59 8.41
C LYS A 15 -8.70 -2.31 8.66
N GLU A 16 -9.03 -1.48 9.64
CA GLU A 16 -10.42 -1.12 9.92
C GLU A 16 -11.06 -0.34 8.77
N ALA A 17 -10.33 0.65 8.22
CA ALA A 17 -10.81 1.44 7.10
C ALA A 17 -11.02 0.58 5.84
N TYR A 18 -10.08 -0.31 5.53
CA TYR A 18 -10.19 -1.23 4.40
C TYR A 18 -11.39 -2.17 4.52
N GLN A 19 -11.68 -2.66 5.72
CA GLN A 19 -12.87 -3.51 5.94
C GLN A 19 -14.17 -2.74 5.70
N ILE A 20 -14.27 -1.48 6.17
CA ILE A 20 -15.44 -0.63 5.88
C ILE A 20 -15.60 -0.42 4.38
N LEU A 21 -14.50 -0.09 3.68
CA LEU A 21 -14.52 0.13 2.24
C LEU A 21 -14.98 -1.12 1.49
N LYS A 22 -14.49 -2.30 1.89
CA LYS A 22 -14.88 -3.58 1.30
C LYS A 22 -16.37 -3.89 1.51
N ILE A 23 -16.86 -3.76 2.74
CA ILE A 23 -18.26 -4.02 3.07
C ILE A 23 -19.19 -3.10 2.27
N ASN A 24 -18.88 -1.81 2.23
CA ASN A 24 -19.69 -0.84 1.49
C ASN A 24 -19.68 -1.13 -0.02
N ALA A 25 -18.54 -1.53 -0.58
CA ALA A 25 -18.44 -1.90 -1.99
C ALA A 25 -19.27 -3.15 -2.30
N GLU A 26 -19.21 -4.17 -1.45
CA GLU A 26 -20.02 -5.39 -1.58
C GLU A 26 -21.52 -5.09 -1.47
N GLU A 27 -21.93 -4.22 -0.54
CA GLU A 27 -23.32 -3.79 -0.39
C GLU A 27 -23.84 -3.08 -1.65
N LEU A 28 -23.05 -2.14 -2.19
CA LEU A 28 -23.41 -1.41 -3.41
C LEU A 28 -23.45 -2.32 -4.64
N GLN A 29 -22.54 -3.29 -4.74
CA GLN A 29 -22.46 -4.21 -5.87
C GLN A 29 -23.62 -5.22 -5.89
N ASN A 30 -24.02 -5.72 -4.72
CA ASN A 30 -25.03 -6.78 -4.61
C ASN A 30 -26.46 -6.25 -4.44
N SER A 31 -26.65 -4.95 -4.26
CA SER A 31 -27.98 -4.35 -4.10
C SER A 31 -28.67 -4.16 -5.46
N ASN A 32 -29.68 -5.00 -5.73
CA ASN A 32 -30.49 -4.93 -6.95
C ASN A 32 -31.42 -3.70 -6.97
N GLU A 33 -31.86 -3.25 -5.79
CA GLU A 33 -32.56 -1.97 -5.58
C GLU A 33 -31.84 -1.22 -4.44
N PRO A 34 -30.93 -0.28 -4.74
CA PRO A 34 -30.19 0.44 -3.72
C PRO A 34 -31.11 1.38 -2.92
N ASP A 35 -30.92 1.39 -1.60
CA ASP A 35 -31.60 2.31 -0.69
C ASP A 35 -31.12 3.75 -0.92
N ILE A 36 -31.88 4.51 -1.69
CA ILE A 36 -31.54 5.89 -2.09
C ILE A 36 -31.34 6.81 -0.87
N ASP A 37 -32.11 6.61 0.20
CA ASP A 37 -32.05 7.46 1.38
C ASP A 37 -30.73 7.27 2.14
N ASN A 38 -30.17 6.05 2.10
CA ASN A 38 -28.90 5.72 2.76
C ASN A 38 -27.68 5.73 1.82
N LEU A 39 -27.89 5.80 0.49
CA LEU A 39 -26.82 5.72 -0.50
C LEU A 39 -25.72 6.75 -0.26
N MET A 40 -26.09 8.00 0.00
CA MET A 40 -25.13 9.07 0.24
C MET A 40 -24.32 8.81 1.52
N ASN A 41 -24.94 8.24 2.55
CA ASN A 41 -24.26 7.90 3.80
C ASN A 41 -23.19 6.83 3.57
N THR A 42 -23.53 5.78 2.81
CA THR A 42 -22.59 4.72 2.44
C THR A 42 -21.42 5.28 1.64
N VAL A 43 -21.68 6.15 0.67
CA VAL A 43 -20.64 6.81 -0.13
C VAL A 43 -19.73 7.69 0.74
N GLU A 44 -20.28 8.51 1.63
CA GLU A 44 -19.50 9.35 2.54
C GLU A 44 -18.59 8.52 3.46
N GLN A 45 -19.11 7.41 4.00
CA GLN A 45 -18.32 6.47 4.81
C GLN A 45 -17.19 5.83 3.99
N SER A 46 -17.47 5.45 2.74
CA SER A 46 -16.46 4.90 1.82
C SER A 46 -15.36 5.92 1.53
N ILE A 47 -15.71 7.18 1.25
CA ILE A 47 -14.73 8.26 1.02
C ILE A 47 -13.87 8.49 2.27
N ALA A 48 -14.49 8.51 3.46
CA ALA A 48 -13.76 8.68 4.71
C ALA A 48 -12.79 7.52 4.98
N ALA A 49 -13.23 6.28 4.77
CA ALA A 49 -12.39 5.09 4.89
C ALA A 49 -11.24 5.09 3.88
N TYR A 50 -11.52 5.42 2.61
CA TYR A 50 -10.51 5.52 1.56
C TYR A 50 -9.42 6.53 1.92
N LYS A 51 -9.77 7.71 2.43
CA LYS A 51 -8.79 8.73 2.85
C LYS A 51 -7.84 8.21 3.93
N VAL A 52 -8.34 7.40 4.87
CA VAL A 52 -7.50 6.75 5.89
C VAL A 52 -6.57 5.73 5.25
N CYS A 53 -7.09 4.91 4.33
CA CYS A 53 -6.27 3.95 3.59
C CYS A 53 -5.14 4.65 2.82
N GLN A 54 -5.47 5.69 2.06
CA GLN A 54 -4.52 6.48 1.28
C GLN A 54 -3.42 7.08 2.18
N ALA A 55 -3.80 7.78 3.25
CA ALA A 55 -2.83 8.42 4.15
C ALA A 55 -1.86 7.42 4.80
N ARG A 56 -2.32 6.19 5.08
CA ARG A 56 -1.46 5.13 5.63
C ARG A 56 -0.51 4.56 4.58
N ILE A 57 -0.94 4.41 3.33
CA ILE A 57 -0.07 3.99 2.22
C ILE A 57 1.00 5.04 1.96
N GLU A 58 0.63 6.32 1.92
CA GLU A 58 1.57 7.44 1.73
C GLU A 58 2.62 7.49 2.83
N ALA A 59 2.22 7.31 4.10
CA ALA A 59 3.16 7.25 5.22
C ALA A 59 4.13 6.05 5.12
N VAL A 60 3.66 4.90 4.61
CA VAL A 60 4.53 3.74 4.38
C VAL A 60 5.51 4.03 3.25
N GLN A 61 5.04 4.61 2.14
CA GLN A 61 5.92 4.99 1.02
C GLN A 61 7.03 5.93 1.49
N GLN A 62 6.68 6.98 2.23
CA GLN A 62 7.65 7.94 2.78
C GLN A 62 8.67 7.27 3.70
N ALA A 63 8.25 6.31 4.53
CA ALA A 63 9.14 5.60 5.42
C ALA A 63 10.12 4.67 4.67
N LEU A 64 9.65 4.05 3.57
CA LEU A 64 10.50 3.22 2.71
C LEU A 64 11.51 4.07 1.94
N ASP A 65 11.06 5.18 1.35
CA ASP A 65 11.93 6.12 0.64
C ASP A 65 13.04 6.64 1.56
N ALA A 66 12.69 7.08 2.78
CA ALA A 66 13.66 7.53 3.77
C ALA A 66 14.67 6.44 4.17
N ALA A 67 14.21 5.20 4.39
CA ALA A 67 15.10 4.10 4.76
C ALA A 67 16.13 3.78 3.65
N PHE A 68 15.72 3.85 2.39
CA PHE A 68 16.62 3.60 1.27
C PHE A 68 17.55 4.78 0.94
N ASP A 69 17.13 6.02 1.20
CA ASP A 69 17.97 7.21 1.03
C ASP A 69 19.02 7.34 2.15
N GLU A 70 18.70 6.91 3.38
CA GLU A 70 19.65 6.86 4.51
C GLU A 70 20.77 5.83 4.28
N ASP A 71 20.47 4.70 3.64
CA ASP A 71 21.47 3.69 3.24
C ASP A 71 22.43 4.21 2.13
N GLY A 72 22.06 5.25 1.38
CA GLY A 72 22.87 5.84 0.32
C GLY A 72 23.94 6.84 0.78
N THR A 73 23.92 7.31 2.03
CA THR A 73 24.76 8.44 2.50
C THR A 73 25.86 8.04 3.51
N THR A 74 26.11 6.74 3.73
CA THR A 74 27.22 6.28 4.60
C THR A 74 28.48 5.84 3.85
N ALA A 75 28.62 6.18 2.56
CA ALA A 75 29.80 5.85 1.75
C ALA A 75 30.96 6.86 1.86
N ASP A 76 30.77 8.02 2.51
CA ASP A 76 31.79 9.06 2.60
C ASP A 76 32.04 9.48 4.05
N LEU A 77 32.70 8.62 4.84
CA LEU A 77 33.53 9.01 6.01
C LEU A 77 34.21 7.75 6.58
N GLN A 78 35.23 7.23 5.90
CA GLN A 78 36.58 7.00 6.47
C GLN A 78 37.49 6.33 5.44
N LYS A 79 37.99 7.14 4.51
CA LYS A 79 39.20 6.85 3.73
C LYS A 79 40.40 7.11 4.63
N ASN A 80 40.86 6.11 5.38
CA ASN A 80 42.21 6.08 5.93
C ASN A 80 42.82 4.69 5.73
N ALA A 81 44.06 4.72 5.24
CA ALA A 81 44.72 3.71 4.44
C ALA A 81 45.15 2.44 5.18
N ASP A 82 45.08 1.31 4.48
CA ASP A 82 46.10 0.26 4.57
C ASP A 82 46.26 -0.42 3.19
N PRO A 83 47.46 -0.47 2.57
CA PRO A 83 47.64 -0.86 1.17
C PRO A 83 48.09 -2.31 1.05
N ALA A 84 47.19 -3.28 1.15
CA ALA A 84 47.52 -4.65 0.71
C ALA A 84 46.27 -5.51 0.54
N LEU A 85 45.80 -5.69 -0.69
CA LEU A 85 45.57 -6.98 -1.35
C LEU A 85 44.92 -6.71 -2.71
N LYS A 86 45.56 -7.26 -3.76
CA LYS A 86 45.30 -6.98 -5.18
C LYS A 86 43.98 -7.58 -5.68
N PRO A 87 43.45 -7.09 -6.81
CA PRO A 87 42.20 -7.57 -7.40
C PRO A 87 42.47 -8.68 -8.41
N ASP A 88 41.72 -9.78 -8.34
CA ASP A 88 41.61 -10.73 -9.46
C ASP A 88 40.17 -10.68 -10.00
N ALA A 89 40.01 -9.88 -11.04
CA ALA A 89 38.80 -9.79 -11.85
C ALA A 89 38.66 -11.02 -12.76
N LYS A 90 37.47 -11.64 -12.77
CA LYS A 90 36.81 -12.30 -13.94
C LYS A 90 35.30 -12.18 -13.70
N THR A 91 34.57 -11.25 -14.31
CA THR A 91 34.11 -11.13 -15.71
C THR A 91 33.13 -12.22 -16.17
N ASN A 92 31.91 -11.75 -16.47
CA ASN A 92 30.81 -12.30 -17.30
C ASN A 92 30.06 -13.54 -16.81
N SER A 93 28.73 -13.62 -16.92
CA SER A 93 27.94 -13.28 -18.11
C SER A 93 26.48 -12.93 -17.78
N ALA A 94 25.91 -12.06 -18.61
CA ALA A 94 24.49 -11.84 -18.72
C ALA A 94 23.74 -13.12 -19.14
N GLN A 95 22.51 -13.31 -18.66
CA GLN A 95 21.54 -14.13 -19.39
C GLN A 95 20.11 -13.60 -19.23
N GLU A 96 19.49 -13.42 -20.40
CA GLU A 96 18.19 -12.87 -20.73
C GLU A 96 17.02 -13.29 -19.82
N ILE A 97 16.21 -12.29 -19.45
CA ILE A 97 14.81 -12.51 -19.06
C ILE A 97 14.00 -12.59 -20.35
N GLN A 98 13.58 -13.81 -20.71
CA GLN A 98 12.62 -14.01 -21.78
C GLN A 98 11.20 -13.80 -21.24
N THR A 99 10.62 -12.69 -21.64
CA THR A 99 9.19 -12.37 -21.52
C THR A 99 8.36 -13.37 -22.32
N GLN A 100 7.41 -14.03 -21.66
CA GLN A 100 6.23 -14.60 -22.31
C GLN A 100 5.00 -14.11 -21.56
N VAL A 101 4.39 -13.07 -22.11
CA VAL A 101 2.97 -12.78 -21.94
C VAL A 101 2.26 -13.58 -23.02
N SER A 102 1.27 -14.37 -22.64
CA SER A 102 0.30 -14.91 -23.57
C SER A 102 -1.08 -14.50 -23.07
N GLU A 103 -1.69 -13.62 -23.86
CA GLU A 103 -3.09 -13.22 -23.93
C GLU A 103 -4.04 -14.44 -23.86
N GLU A 104 -5.20 -14.36 -23.18
CA GLU A 104 -6.52 -13.95 -23.75
C GLU A 104 -6.84 -14.76 -25.03
N ASP A 105 -7.86 -15.63 -25.12
CA ASP A 105 -9.33 -15.49 -24.94
C ASP A 105 -9.91 -16.93 -24.83
N ALA A 106 -10.92 -17.28 -24.01
CA ALA A 106 -12.36 -16.98 -24.13
C ALA A 106 -13.00 -17.34 -25.50
N GLU A 107 -13.54 -18.56 -25.62
CA GLU A 107 -14.96 -18.81 -25.97
C GLU A 107 -15.37 -20.25 -25.60
#